data_AF-A0A0P9VCE2-F1
#
_entry.id   AF-A0A0P9VCE2-F1
#
_cell.length_a   1.000
_cell.length_b   1.000
_cell.length_c   1.000
_cell.angle_alpha   90.00
_cell.angle_beta   90.00
_cell.angle_gamma   90.00
#
_symmetry.space_group_name_H-M   'P 1'
#
loop_
_entity.id
_entity.type
_entity.pdbx_description
1 polymer ?
#
loop_
_entity_poly.entity_id
_entity_poly.type
_entity_poly.pdbx_seq_one_letter_code
_entity_poly.pdbx_strand_id
1 'polypeptide(L)'
;MSRYEKQERFVSTNKKGIDLSHFQGDIDFKKVFEAGIEYAIIKTTEGATVQDKKYTTYRTDARAVGIKTGAYHYFRALSSSPEAQRDN
;
A
#
# COMPACT_ATOMS: atom_id res chain seq x y z
N MET A 1 -36.52 -20.82 27.57
CA MET A 1 -36.16 -19.58 26.85
C MET A 1 -34.68 -19.31 27.14
N SER A 2 -33.80 -19.77 26.24
CA SER A 2 -32.35 -19.83 26.48
C SER A 2 -31.68 -18.48 26.18
N ARG A 3 -30.85 -18.03 27.12
CA ARG A 3 -29.91 -16.91 27.05
C ARG A 3 -28.88 -17.14 25.93
N TYR A 4 -29.29 -17.04 24.68
CA TYR A 4 -28.36 -16.76 23.59
C TYR A 4 -28.06 -15.27 23.63
N GLU A 5 -27.10 -14.93 24.48
CA GLU A 5 -26.43 -13.63 24.50
C GLU A 5 -25.94 -13.34 23.08
N LYS A 6 -26.56 -12.32 22.46
CA LYS A 6 -26.04 -11.69 21.26
C LYS A 6 -24.66 -11.14 21.62
N GLN A 7 -23.62 -11.88 21.29
CA GLN A 7 -22.28 -11.35 21.27
C GLN A 7 -22.25 -10.31 20.16
N GLU A 8 -22.31 -9.03 20.53
CA GLU A 8 -22.15 -7.94 19.58
C GLU A 8 -20.81 -8.14 18.88
N ARG A 9 -20.85 -8.40 17.57
CA ARG A 9 -19.65 -8.40 16.74
C ARG A 9 -19.10 -6.99 16.81
N PHE A 10 -17.99 -6.83 17.52
CA PHE A 10 -17.21 -5.61 17.47
C PHE A 10 -16.78 -5.40 16.01
N VAL A 11 -17.49 -4.51 15.29
CA VAL A 11 -17.07 -4.13 13.94
C VAL A 11 -15.79 -3.34 14.12
N SER A 12 -14.67 -3.98 13.78
CA SER A 12 -13.37 -3.32 13.72
C SER A 12 -13.50 -2.05 12.87
N THR A 13 -13.35 -0.89 13.50
CA THR A 13 -13.27 0.41 12.82
C THR A 13 -11.92 0.61 12.13
N ASN A 14 -10.97 -0.32 12.34
CA ASN A 14 -9.66 -0.28 11.70
C ASN A 14 -9.79 -0.55 10.20
N LYS A 15 -9.43 0.47 9.44
CA LYS A 15 -9.28 0.43 7.99
C LYS A 15 -8.11 -0.49 7.62
N LYS A 16 -8.32 -1.44 6.71
CA LYS A 16 -7.26 -2.35 6.25
C LYS A 16 -6.42 -1.68 5.17
N GLY A 17 -5.10 -1.85 5.26
CA GLY A 17 -4.16 -1.36 4.26
C GLY A 17 -3.05 -2.36 3.97
N ILE A 18 -2.35 -2.14 2.85
CA ILE A 18 -1.18 -2.90 2.40
C ILE A 18 -0.04 -1.97 2.02
N ASP A 19 1.20 -2.46 2.02
CA ASP A 19 2.35 -1.81 1.40
C ASP A 19 2.84 -2.62 0.20
N LEU A 20 3.27 -1.92 -0.85
CA LEU A 20 3.62 -2.53 -2.14
C LEU A 20 4.92 -1.97 -2.70
N SER A 21 5.63 -2.82 -3.43
CA SER A 21 6.78 -2.48 -4.27
C SER A 21 6.82 -3.43 -5.48
N HIS A 22 7.76 -3.25 -6.40
CA HIS A 22 7.93 -4.20 -7.50
C HIS A 22 8.13 -5.67 -7.07
N PHE A 23 8.51 -5.94 -5.82
CA PHE A 23 8.71 -7.31 -5.32
C PHE A 23 7.42 -8.14 -5.29
N GLN A 24 6.24 -7.52 -5.22
CA GLN A 24 4.97 -8.24 -5.28
C GLN A 24 4.60 -8.73 -6.69
N GLY A 25 5.32 -8.31 -7.74
CA GLY A 25 5.11 -8.82 -9.11
C GLY A 25 3.87 -8.24 -9.79
N ASP A 26 2.99 -9.08 -10.31
CA ASP A 26 1.73 -8.66 -10.92
C ASP A 26 0.58 -8.90 -9.94
N ILE A 27 -0.29 -7.91 -9.77
CA ILE A 27 -1.35 -7.91 -8.74
C ILE A 27 -2.69 -7.69 -9.41
N ASP A 28 -3.67 -8.51 -9.04
CA ASP A 28 -5.09 -8.29 -9.35
C ASP A 28 -5.70 -7.39 -8.27
N PHE A 29 -5.74 -6.08 -8.52
CA PHE A 29 -6.26 -5.11 -7.57
C PHE A 29 -7.76 -5.25 -7.31
N LYS A 30 -8.53 -5.86 -8.23
CA LYS A 30 -9.95 -6.13 -8.00
C LYS A 30 -10.12 -7.13 -6.86
N LYS A 31 -9.32 -8.20 -6.84
CA LYS A 31 -9.31 -9.16 -5.72
C LYS A 31 -8.83 -8.53 -4.42
N VAL A 32 -7.85 -7.63 -4.47
CA VAL A 32 -7.38 -6.88 -3.30
C VAL A 32 -8.51 -6.03 -2.70
N PHE A 33 -9.26 -5.33 -3.55
CA PHE A 33 -10.42 -4.53 -3.12
C PHE A 33 -11.54 -5.42 -2.54
N GLU A 34 -11.86 -6.53 -3.21
CA GLU A 34 -12.86 -7.51 -2.73
C GLU A 34 -12.47 -8.15 -1.39
N ALA A 35 -11.18 -8.24 -1.07
CA ALA A 35 -10.68 -8.66 0.24
C ALA A 35 -10.86 -7.59 1.36
N GLY A 36 -11.41 -6.43 1.02
CA GLY A 36 -11.70 -5.34 1.95
C GLY A 36 -10.48 -4.47 2.27
N ILE A 37 -9.47 -4.42 1.40
CA ILE A 37 -8.36 -3.46 1.51
C ILE A 37 -8.83 -2.10 1.02
N GLU A 38 -8.59 -1.07 1.82
CA GLU A 38 -9.05 0.30 1.54
C GLU A 38 -7.89 1.26 1.22
N TYR A 39 -6.66 0.89 1.62
CA TYR A 39 -5.46 1.72 1.46
C TYR A 39 -4.26 0.92 0.94
N ALA A 40 -3.45 1.52 0.07
CA ALA A 40 -2.17 0.97 -0.36
C ALA A 40 -1.08 2.05 -0.30
N ILE A 41 0.02 1.82 0.41
CA ILE A 41 1.21 2.67 0.32
C ILE A 41 2.23 2.01 -0.63
N ILE A 42 2.67 2.75 -1.65
CA ILE A 42 3.40 2.16 -2.78
C ILE A 42 4.79 2.77 -2.86
N LYS A 43 5.81 1.93 -2.97
CA LYS A 43 7.19 2.39 -3.15
C LYS A 43 7.29 3.23 -4.41
N THR A 44 7.86 4.42 -4.31
CA THR A 44 8.17 5.28 -5.45
C THR A 44 9.63 5.19 -5.82
N THR A 45 10.50 5.33 -4.83
CA THR A 45 11.92 5.54 -5.02
C THR A 45 12.73 4.84 -3.93
N GLU A 46 14.00 4.57 -4.23
CA GLU A 46 14.97 4.05 -3.27
C GLU A 46 16.33 4.70 -3.50
N GLY A 47 16.93 5.23 -2.43
CA GLY A 47 18.20 5.93 -2.56
C GLY A 47 18.11 7.07 -3.59
N ALA A 48 19.26 7.50 -4.12
CA ALA A 48 19.30 8.63 -5.03
C ALA A 48 19.00 8.29 -6.50
N THR A 49 18.78 7.01 -6.85
CA THR A 49 18.80 6.59 -8.26
C THR A 49 17.73 5.59 -8.67
N VAL A 50 17.08 4.91 -7.73
CA VAL A 50 16.10 3.87 -8.08
C VAL A 50 14.71 4.47 -8.09
N GLN A 51 14.03 4.34 -9.23
CA GLN A 51 12.58 4.50 -9.34
C GLN A 51 11.91 3.12 -9.41
N ASP A 52 10.92 2.87 -8.55
CA ASP A 52 10.21 1.59 -8.54
C ASP A 52 9.36 1.44 -9.80
N LYS A 53 9.75 0.47 -10.64
CA LYS A 53 9.12 0.22 -11.96
C LYS A 53 7.62 -0.08 -11.90
N LYS A 54 7.07 -0.47 -10.74
CA LYS A 54 5.64 -0.80 -10.60
C LYS A 54 4.81 0.34 -10.01
N TYR A 55 5.43 1.42 -9.52
CA TYR A 55 4.72 2.51 -8.84
C TYR A 55 3.54 3.06 -9.65
N THR A 56 3.78 3.48 -10.90
CA THR A 56 2.76 4.12 -11.74
C THR A 56 1.62 3.15 -12.05
N THR A 57 1.93 1.89 -12.38
CA THR A 57 0.93 0.85 -12.66
C THR A 57 0.10 0.56 -11.42
N TYR A 58 0.72 0.24 -10.29
CA TYR A 58 0.01 -0.07 -9.05
C TYR A 58 -0.85 1.10 -8.56
N ARG A 59 -0.33 2.34 -8.63
CA ARG A 59 -1.10 3.52 -8.26
C ARG A 59 -2.34 3.69 -9.14
N THR A 60 -2.21 3.45 -10.43
CA THR A 60 -3.31 3.58 -11.39
C THR A 60 -4.36 2.49 -11.15
N ASP A 61 -3.93 1.23 -11.10
CA ASP A 61 -4.81 0.06 -11.00
C ASP A 61 -5.53 0.01 -9.64
N ALA A 62 -4.83 0.32 -8.53
CA ALA A 62 -5.44 0.41 -7.21
C ALA A 62 -6.52 1.49 -7.14
N ARG A 63 -6.25 2.68 -7.70
CA ARG A 63 -7.23 3.77 -7.73
C ARG A 63 -8.43 3.44 -8.60
N ALA A 64 -8.22 2.72 -9.71
CA ALA A 64 -9.30 2.33 -10.61
C ALA A 64 -10.35 1.45 -9.92
N VAL A 65 -9.97 0.67 -8.91
CA VAL A 65 -10.90 -0.16 -8.11
C VAL A 65 -11.34 0.49 -6.79
N GLY A 66 -10.93 1.74 -6.52
CA GLY A 66 -11.35 2.50 -5.34
C GLY A 66 -10.42 2.42 -4.12
N ILE A 67 -9.24 1.80 -4.22
CA ILE A 67 -8.25 1.78 -3.15
C ILE A 67 -7.53 3.13 -3.08
N LYS A 68 -7.45 3.73 -1.89
CA LYS A 68 -6.72 4.99 -1.67
C LYS A 68 -5.22 4.72 -1.63
N THR A 69 -4.43 5.53 -2.34
CA THR A 69 -2.99 5.28 -2.47
C THR A 69 -2.14 6.34 -1.78
N GLY A 70 -1.14 5.91 -1.00
CA GLY A 70 0.01 6.71 -0.59
C GLY A 70 1.28 6.29 -1.33
N ALA A 71 2.37 7.02 -1.08
CA ALA A 71 3.68 6.76 -1.66
C ALA A 71 4.73 6.69 -0.55
N TYR A 72 5.79 5.91 -0.74
CA TYR A 72 6.95 5.92 0.16
C TYR A 72 8.29 5.84 -0.59
N HIS A 73 9.30 6.44 0.02
CA HIS A 73 10.70 6.38 -0.40
C HIS A 73 11.48 5.44 0.53
N TYR A 74 12.30 4.56 -0.02
CA TYR A 74 13.21 3.71 0.76
C TYR A 74 14.57 4.38 0.90
N PHE A 75 14.86 4.90 2.10
CA PHE A 75 16.07 5.68 2.35
C PHE A 75 17.33 4.80 2.41
N ARG A 76 18.43 5.27 1.81
CA ARG A 76 19.75 4.64 1.83
C ARG A 76 20.80 5.57 2.46
N ALA A 77 20.99 5.43 3.77
CA ALA A 77 21.82 6.33 4.57
C ALA A 77 23.32 6.31 4.25
N LEU A 78 23.84 5.18 3.75
CA LEU A 78 25.28 4.99 3.55
C LEU A 78 25.73 5.20 2.10
N SER A 79 24.81 5.28 1.14
CA SER A 79 25.13 5.32 -0.30
C SER A 79 24.73 6.61 -1.00
N SER A 80 24.05 7.53 -0.32
CA SER A 80 23.60 8.81 -0.91
C SER A 80 23.20 9.82 0.17
N SER A 81 23.34 11.13 -0.11
CA SER A 81 22.89 12.17 0.82
C SER A 81 21.36 12.29 0.87
N PRO A 82 20.76 12.85 1.93
CA PRO A 82 19.33 13.13 1.97
C PRO A 82 18.83 14.00 0.81
N GLU A 83 19.61 14.99 0.40
CA GLU A 83 19.26 15.91 -0.70
C GLU A 83 19.22 15.17 -2.04
N ALA A 84 20.22 14.33 -2.32
CA ALA A 84 20.24 13.51 -3.53
C ALA A 84 19.06 12.52 -3.59
N GLN A 85 18.58 12.05 -2.43
CA GLN A 85 17.44 11.14 -2.34
C GLN A 85 16.09 11.85 -2.49
N ARG A 86 15.99 13.10 -2.02
CA ARG A 86 14.81 13.95 -2.20
C ARG A 86 14.55 14.26 -3.68
N ASP A 87 15.63 14.43 -4.45
CA ASP A 87 15.57 14.86 -5.85
C ASP A 87 15.40 13.69 -6.85
N ASN A 88 15.32 12.44 -6.36
CA ASN A 88 15.02 11.23 -7.15
C ASN A 88 13.51 10.99 -7.32
#